data_AF-A0A914H214-F1
#
_entry.id   AF-A0A914H214-F1
#
_cell.length_a   1.000
_cell.length_b   1.000
_cell.length_c   1.000
_cell.angle_alpha   90.00
_cell.angle_beta   90.00
_cell.angle_gamma   90.00
#
_symmetry.space_group_name_H-M   'P 1'
#
loop_
_entity.id
_entity.type
_entity.pdbx_description
1 polymer ?
#
loop_
_entity_poly.entity_id
_entity_poly.type
_entity_poly.pdbx_seq_one_letter_code
_entity_poly.pdbx_strand_id
1 'polypeptide(L)'
;MIASGSNMSDAILEMVRPAISRMDEQVKNTRKSQLYLANNIDQISAKLKGLVDEQLLPYDLDVYVRKLDESRKRINGIGQRLQTLQKAIATEISDAKFAIIKMHRVSIYAKLRVKYSRRANCSPRVARPWRPRVIAWAGPDAFSRDRFYELDSWYKARIQKPELLPKLHVIDPDLIVDNYVDKIRSRKERTIDIGFKKNEIVPNKMTEEAKNNLEELAVMNQLLIDLDAVESSNQLGLAEHFSVFEDLFMPGVFFHNVQFVEVIFGGSDSREKMLFGNTIRASTAARPPVVTIERPQPGTNALTTMLLLNLEGPGQQQAVEDGMTNETSWQVKPPGSVPPSSAQDQLLARLENRQLLHWMVANIPDGRDGVDAGHEVVPYLQPVPFYGTGYHRFAFLLFRHRQPIDVSDFALKGSDSLIARTFNTNAFYKQFEDRMSPSALRFCQIKWDESCDQTLHGLGFKSPRYWYEWNKQMTPDQKEYPMKAMPFHYYLDMFRNPETVRREVQRKRLEKLVKLKPGEKLEPEPYPDIDYMKNWSEKPFFEHERLMKENVGEGVWAALYNDYENPMEQHDMAKYRRTKETEPVDKGQAANVA
;
A
#
# COMPACT_ATOMS: atom_id res chain seq x y z
N MET A 1 33.32 -23.00 -12.93
CA MET A 1 32.33 -21.96 -12.62
C MET A 1 33.06 -20.66 -12.33
N ILE A 2 32.85 -19.62 -13.12
CA ILE A 2 33.31 -18.25 -12.79
C ILE A 2 32.14 -17.59 -12.07
N ALA A 3 32.09 -17.78 -10.75
CA ALA A 3 31.14 -17.10 -9.89
C ALA A 3 31.73 -15.75 -9.47
N SER A 4 30.93 -14.72 -9.73
CA SER A 4 31.10 -13.28 -9.57
C SER A 4 31.90 -12.80 -8.34
N GLY A 5 32.77 -11.80 -8.56
CA GLY A 5 33.43 -11.00 -7.51
C GLY A 5 32.51 -10.13 -6.64
N SER A 6 31.19 -10.30 -6.74
CA SER A 6 30.19 -9.70 -5.85
C SER A 6 30.27 -10.28 -4.44
N ASN A 7 30.49 -11.58 -4.28
CA ASN A 7 30.38 -12.24 -2.97
C ASN A 7 31.49 -11.83 -2.00
N MET A 8 32.69 -11.55 -2.50
CA MET A 8 33.82 -11.13 -1.65
C MET A 8 33.72 -9.65 -1.25
N SER A 9 33.21 -8.80 -2.15
CA SER A 9 32.97 -7.38 -1.85
C SER A 9 31.79 -7.21 -0.87
N ASP A 10 30.75 -8.02 -1.02
CA ASP A 10 29.64 -8.09 -0.06
C ASP A 10 30.08 -8.63 1.30
N ALA A 11 30.92 -9.68 1.35
CA ALA A 11 31.48 -10.20 2.60
C ALA A 11 32.36 -9.17 3.35
N ILE A 12 33.16 -8.39 2.63
CA ILE A 12 33.97 -7.31 3.22
C ILE A 12 33.07 -6.16 3.70
N LEU A 13 32.02 -5.82 2.95
CA LEU A 13 31.02 -4.83 3.37
C LEU A 13 30.27 -5.27 4.63
N GLU A 14 29.86 -6.54 4.73
CA GLU A 14 29.24 -7.10 5.94
C GLU A 14 30.18 -7.06 7.15
N MET A 15 31.48 -7.31 6.93
CA MET A 15 32.48 -7.26 8.00
C MET A 15 32.71 -5.83 8.53
N VAL A 16 32.64 -4.81 7.65
CA VAL A 16 32.89 -3.40 7.98
C VAL A 16 31.61 -2.65 8.39
N ARG A 17 30.42 -3.17 8.05
CA ARG A 17 29.11 -2.58 8.37
C ARG A 17 28.90 -2.24 9.85
N PRO A 18 29.30 -3.07 10.84
CA PRO A 18 29.14 -2.72 12.25
C PRO A 18 29.99 -1.50 12.66
N ALA A 19 31.18 -1.35 12.09
CA ALA A 19 32.06 -0.20 12.35
C ALA A 19 31.51 1.08 11.71
N ILE A 20 31.01 0.99 10.48
CA ILE A 20 30.33 2.12 9.80
C ILE A 20 29.08 2.54 10.58
N SER A 21 28.28 1.59 11.04
CA SER A 21 27.04 1.87 11.79
C SER A 21 27.34 2.54 13.14
N ARG A 22 28.38 2.09 13.86
CA ARG A 22 28.82 2.74 15.10
C ARG A 22 29.33 4.17 14.86
N MET A 23 30.10 4.37 13.79
CA MET A 23 30.61 5.69 13.43
C MET A 23 29.46 6.64 13.05
N ASP A 24 28.48 6.16 12.31
CA ASP A 24 27.30 6.92 11.92
C ASP A 24 26.44 7.29 13.15
N GLU A 25 26.27 6.37 14.09
CA GLU A 25 25.58 6.62 15.36
C GLU A 25 26.30 7.67 16.22
N GLN A 26 27.63 7.63 16.28
CA GLN A 26 28.43 8.66 16.96
C GLN A 26 28.33 10.03 16.27
N VAL A 27 28.36 10.08 14.94
CA VAL A 27 28.15 11.32 14.18
C VAL A 27 26.74 11.87 14.42
N LYS A 28 25.71 11.00 14.47
CA LYS A 28 24.34 11.41 14.78
C LYS A 28 24.20 11.97 16.19
N ASN A 29 24.80 11.33 17.20
CA ASN A 29 24.74 11.76 18.59
C ASN A 29 25.50 13.08 18.84
N THR A 30 26.66 13.25 18.19
CA THR A 30 27.42 14.51 18.24
C THR A 30 26.65 15.65 17.58
N ARG A 31 26.00 15.39 16.44
CA ARG A 31 25.15 16.37 15.76
C ARG A 31 23.93 16.79 16.58
N LYS A 32 23.23 15.83 17.20
CA LYS A 32 22.10 16.11 18.12
C LYS A 32 22.54 16.99 19.28
N SER A 33 23.69 16.67 19.89
CA SER A 33 24.26 17.46 20.99
C SER A 33 24.64 18.88 20.55
N GLN A 34 25.18 19.04 19.34
CA GLN A 34 25.52 20.36 18.78
C GLN A 34 24.29 21.23 18.54
N LEU A 35 23.20 20.68 17.99
CA LEU A 35 21.95 21.41 17.77
C LEU A 35 21.29 21.81 19.08
N TYR A 36 21.27 20.91 20.06
CA TYR A 36 20.75 21.20 21.40
C TYR A 36 21.55 22.33 22.07
N LEU A 37 22.88 22.28 22.00
CA LEU A 37 23.75 23.32 22.56
C LEU A 37 23.58 24.66 21.83
N ALA A 38 23.49 24.66 20.49
CA ALA A 38 23.27 25.87 19.70
C ALA A 38 21.94 26.55 20.07
N ASN A 39 20.85 25.78 20.19
CA ASN A 39 19.55 26.31 20.60
C ASN A 39 19.58 26.88 22.02
N ASN A 40 20.25 26.22 22.96
CA ASN A 40 20.39 26.73 24.32
C ASN A 40 21.23 28.01 24.37
N ILE A 41 22.30 28.10 23.58
CA ILE A 41 23.11 29.32 23.45
C ILE A 41 22.24 30.46 22.89
N ASP A 42 21.43 30.19 21.87
CA ASP A 42 20.55 31.20 21.27
C ASP A 42 19.45 31.66 22.25
N GLN A 43 18.86 30.74 23.03
CA GLN A 43 17.90 31.08 24.09
C GLN A 43 18.53 31.91 25.22
N ILE A 44 19.74 31.55 25.67
CA ILE A 44 20.46 32.30 26.70
C ILE A 44 20.88 33.67 26.16
N SER A 45 21.36 33.75 24.92
CA SER A 45 21.70 35.01 24.25
C SER A 45 20.49 35.93 24.12
N ALA A 46 19.32 35.39 23.75
CA ALA A 46 18.08 36.17 23.68
C ALA A 46 17.61 36.66 25.07
N LYS A 47 17.69 35.82 26.10
CA LYS A 47 17.37 36.21 27.48
C LYS A 47 18.32 37.26 28.03
N LEU A 48 19.63 37.13 27.76
CA LEU A 48 20.63 38.12 28.18
C LEU A 48 20.42 39.46 27.48
N LYS A 49 20.09 39.47 26.17
CA LYS A 49 19.75 40.70 25.45
C LYS A 49 18.49 41.37 26.00
N GLY A 50 17.44 40.59 26.29
CA GLY A 50 16.23 41.12 26.93
C GLY A 50 16.50 41.73 28.32
N LEU A 51 17.39 41.13 29.11
CA LEU A 51 17.79 41.66 30.41
C LEU A 51 18.66 42.94 30.31
N VAL A 52 19.46 43.08 29.24
CA VAL A 52 20.22 44.30 28.94
C VAL A 52 19.28 45.45 28.56
N ASP A 53 18.19 45.16 27.85
CA ASP A 53 17.19 46.16 27.44
C ASP A 53 16.30 46.63 28.62
N GLU A 54 16.14 45.80 29.67
CA GLU A 54 15.19 46.07 30.78
C GLU A 54 15.75 46.90 31.95
N GLN A 55 17.06 47.01 32.21
CA GLN A 55 17.60 47.94 33.24
C GLN A 55 19.14 48.11 33.29
N LEU A 56 19.58 49.34 33.59
CA LEU A 56 20.96 49.76 33.92
C LEU A 56 21.57 48.90 35.05
N LEU A 57 22.43 47.93 34.70
CA LEU A 57 23.20 47.12 35.65
C LEU A 57 24.70 47.48 35.57
N PRO A 58 25.44 47.43 36.70
CA PRO A 58 26.86 47.86 36.77
C PRO A 58 27.86 46.85 36.17
N TYR A 59 27.40 45.80 35.49
CA TYR A 59 28.26 44.75 34.93
C TYR A 59 28.05 44.63 33.42
N ASP A 60 29.16 44.65 32.68
CA ASP A 60 29.18 44.54 31.22
C ASP A 60 28.87 43.10 30.76
N LEU A 61 27.59 42.84 30.50
CA LEU A 61 27.08 41.54 30.02
C LEU A 61 27.43 41.27 28.54
N ASP A 62 27.88 42.28 27.77
CA ASP A 62 28.26 42.09 26.37
C ASP A 62 29.49 41.17 26.22
N VAL A 63 30.36 41.15 27.23
CA VAL A 63 31.52 40.24 27.27
C VAL A 63 31.07 38.77 27.24
N TYR A 64 29.98 38.44 27.94
CA TYR A 64 29.44 37.08 27.97
C TYR A 64 28.68 36.73 26.69
N VAL A 65 27.94 37.69 26.12
CA VAL A 65 27.29 37.53 24.81
C VAL A 65 28.33 37.26 23.71
N ARG A 66 29.45 38.01 23.70
CA ARG A 66 30.56 37.78 22.75
C ARG A 66 31.21 36.40 22.92
N LYS A 67 31.43 35.94 24.16
CA LYS A 67 31.96 34.59 24.43
C LYS A 67 31.00 33.48 23.97
N LEU A 68 29.69 33.71 24.08
CA LEU A 68 28.67 32.80 23.56
C LEU A 68 28.65 32.79 22.03
N ASP A 69 28.76 33.96 21.38
CA ASP A 69 28.86 34.07 19.92
C ASP A 69 30.14 33.43 19.36
N GLU A 70 31.28 33.58 20.05
CA GLU A 70 32.52 32.87 19.69
C GLU A 70 32.38 31.35 19.82
N SER A 71 31.69 30.89 20.86
CA SER A 71 31.43 29.47 21.07
C SER A 71 30.49 28.91 20.00
N ARG A 72 29.46 29.68 19.60
CA ARG A 72 28.60 29.37 18.45
C ARG A 72 29.39 29.28 17.14
N LYS A 73 30.28 30.24 16.87
CA LYS A 73 31.15 30.22 15.69
C LYS A 73 32.06 28.99 15.67
N ARG A 74 32.61 28.58 16.83
CA ARG A 74 33.40 27.35 16.95
C ARG A 74 32.58 26.09 16.65
N ILE A 75 31.35 26.01 17.16
CA ILE A 75 30.43 24.89 16.88
C ILE A 75 30.10 24.83 15.38
N ASN A 76 29.78 25.96 14.76
CA ASN A 76 29.52 26.02 13.31
C ASN A 76 30.75 25.62 12.48
N GLY A 77 31.95 26.03 12.90
CA GLY A 77 33.20 25.62 12.25
C GLY A 77 33.48 24.12 12.33
N ILE A 78 33.15 23.47 13.46
CA ILE A 78 33.23 22.01 13.60
C ILE A 78 32.21 21.32 12.69
N GLY A 79 30.99 21.86 12.59
CA GLY A 79 29.96 21.39 11.66
C GLY A 79 30.41 21.42 10.19
N GLN A 80 31.04 22.51 9.76
CA GLN A 80 31.59 22.62 8.40
C GLN A 80 32.72 21.61 8.13
N ARG A 81 33.59 21.38 9.11
CA ARG A 81 34.66 20.36 9.01
C ARG A 81 34.08 18.95 8.90
N LEU A 82 33.07 18.61 9.69
CA LEU A 82 32.36 17.33 9.61
C LEU A 82 31.68 17.14 8.24
N GLN A 83 31.01 18.16 7.71
CA GLN A 83 30.43 18.10 6.37
C GLN A 83 31.49 17.90 5.28
N THR A 84 32.66 18.51 5.43
CA THR A 84 33.77 18.36 4.48
C THR A 84 34.36 16.95 4.54
N LEU A 85 34.53 16.39 5.74
CA LEU A 85 34.95 15.00 5.94
C LEU A 85 33.93 14.01 5.37
N GLN A 86 32.64 14.25 5.59
CA GLN A 86 31.58 13.38 5.06
C GLN A 86 31.55 13.38 3.52
N LYS A 87 31.74 14.54 2.89
CA LYS A 87 31.88 14.64 1.42
C LYS A 87 33.13 13.91 0.92
N ALA A 88 34.26 14.04 1.62
CA ALA A 88 35.50 13.35 1.26
C ALA A 88 35.37 11.81 1.35
N ILE A 89 34.73 11.31 2.41
CA ILE A 89 34.44 9.87 2.56
C ILE A 89 33.49 9.39 1.45
N ALA A 90 32.46 10.16 1.12
CA ALA A 90 31.55 9.82 0.03
C ALA A 90 32.25 9.75 -1.34
N THR A 91 33.19 10.68 -1.60
CA THR A 91 34.01 10.64 -2.82
C THR A 91 34.94 9.44 -2.86
N GLU A 92 35.60 9.09 -1.75
CA GLU A 92 36.46 7.89 -1.70
C GLU A 92 35.66 6.59 -1.90
N ILE A 93 34.47 6.48 -1.32
CA ILE A 93 33.57 5.33 -1.54
C ILE A 93 33.14 5.25 -3.00
N SER A 94 32.84 6.39 -3.63
CA SER A 94 32.48 6.45 -5.05
C SER A 94 33.65 6.02 -5.94
N ASP A 95 34.86 6.51 -5.66
CA ASP A 95 36.06 6.19 -6.42
C ASP A 95 36.45 4.71 -6.26
N ALA A 96 36.31 4.15 -5.05
CA ALA A 96 36.49 2.72 -4.80
C ALA A 96 35.48 1.87 -5.57
N LYS A 97 34.20 2.28 -5.61
CA LYS A 97 33.17 1.62 -6.43
C LYS A 97 33.50 1.69 -7.93
N PHE A 98 33.93 2.85 -8.43
CA PHE A 98 34.35 3.01 -9.83
C PHE A 98 35.56 2.15 -10.18
N ALA A 99 36.55 2.03 -9.29
CA ALA A 99 37.72 1.17 -9.49
C ALA A 99 37.33 -0.32 -9.58
N ILE A 100 36.43 -0.79 -8.71
CA ILE A 100 35.91 -2.17 -8.72
C ILE A 100 35.13 -2.45 -10.02
N ILE A 101 34.28 -1.52 -10.46
CA ILE A 101 33.53 -1.63 -11.73
C ILE A 101 34.47 -1.68 -12.94
N LYS A 102 35.56 -0.89 -12.92
CA LYS A 102 36.56 -0.85 -13.98
C LYS A 102 37.38 -2.15 -14.07
N MET A 103 37.67 -2.79 -12.93
CA MET A 103 38.31 -4.11 -12.89
C MET A 103 37.41 -5.23 -13.43
N HIS A 104 36.08 -5.13 -13.26
CA HIS A 104 35.14 -6.17 -13.68
C HIS A 104 34.65 -6.04 -15.14
N ARG A 105 34.98 -4.95 -15.85
CA ARG A 105 34.68 -4.77 -17.28
C ARG A 105 35.92 -4.90 -18.17
N VAL A 106 36.58 -6.07 -18.14
CA VAL A 106 37.47 -6.44 -19.25
C VAL A 106 36.61 -7.07 -20.36
N SER A 107 36.32 -6.28 -21.39
CA SER A 107 35.67 -6.76 -22.62
C SER A 107 36.48 -7.91 -23.24
N ILE A 108 35.84 -9.05 -23.45
CA ILE A 108 36.39 -10.24 -24.14
C ILE A 108 36.91 -9.88 -25.55
N TYR A 109 36.37 -8.82 -26.17
CA TYR A 109 36.74 -8.37 -27.51
C TYR A 109 38.07 -7.59 -27.57
N ALA A 110 38.65 -7.19 -26.44
CA ALA A 110 39.93 -6.49 -26.43
C ALA A 110 41.15 -7.42 -26.63
N LYS A 111 40.96 -8.74 -26.60
CA LYS A 111 42.06 -9.73 -26.73
C LYS A 111 42.32 -10.24 -28.15
N LEU A 112 41.48 -9.93 -29.14
CA LEU A 112 41.75 -10.26 -30.56
C LEU A 112 42.47 -9.10 -31.26
N ARG A 113 43.77 -8.96 -31.00
CA ARG A 113 44.65 -8.11 -31.82
C ARG A 113 45.35 -8.97 -32.86
N VAL A 114 45.07 -8.70 -34.14
CA VAL A 114 45.94 -9.16 -35.24
C VAL A 114 47.24 -8.36 -35.14
N LYS A 115 48.35 -9.05 -34.84
CA LYS A 115 49.66 -8.49 -34.42
C LYS A 115 50.31 -7.48 -35.38
N TYR A 116 49.76 -7.24 -36.58
CA TYR A 116 50.42 -6.44 -37.63
C TYR A 116 49.56 -5.37 -38.32
N SER A 117 48.35 -5.05 -37.84
CA SER A 117 47.54 -3.99 -38.47
C SER A 117 47.95 -2.59 -37.99
N ARG A 118 48.45 -1.72 -38.87
CA ARG A 118 48.68 -0.29 -38.61
C ARG A 118 47.39 0.54 -38.78
N ARG A 119 46.44 0.44 -37.84
CA ARG A 119 45.27 1.35 -37.76
C ARG A 119 45.16 2.00 -36.38
N ALA A 120 44.76 3.27 -36.36
CA ALA A 120 44.72 4.15 -35.19
C ALA A 120 43.62 3.79 -34.17
N ASN A 121 43.86 4.13 -32.90
CA ASN A 121 43.14 3.71 -31.68
C ASN A 121 41.75 4.38 -31.44
N CYS A 122 41.03 4.84 -32.46
CA CYS A 122 39.75 5.55 -32.26
C CYS A 122 38.66 5.02 -33.22
N SER A 123 37.41 4.92 -32.75
CA SER A 123 36.26 4.58 -33.60
C SER A 123 35.88 5.74 -34.54
N PRO A 124 35.36 5.46 -35.75
CA PRO A 124 35.07 6.48 -36.76
C PRO A 124 33.82 7.31 -36.38
N ARG A 125 33.91 8.63 -36.53
CA ARG A 125 32.75 9.53 -36.45
C ARG A 125 31.91 9.38 -37.73
N VAL A 126 30.62 9.13 -37.55
CA VAL A 126 29.62 9.10 -38.62
C VAL A 126 29.49 10.51 -39.22
N ALA A 127 29.71 10.64 -40.52
CA ALA A 127 29.54 11.88 -41.27
C ALA A 127 28.06 12.25 -41.39
N ARG A 128 27.70 13.53 -41.16
CA ARG A 128 26.36 14.05 -41.41
C ARG A 128 26.15 14.29 -42.92
N PRO A 129 24.96 14.01 -43.48
CA PRO A 129 24.69 14.25 -44.89
C PRO A 129 24.47 15.74 -45.19
N TRP A 130 24.81 16.07 -46.43
CA TRP A 130 24.87 17.36 -47.11
C TRP A 130 23.68 18.31 -46.87
N ARG A 131 23.97 19.60 -46.62
CA ARG A 131 23.04 20.71 -46.92
C ARG A 131 23.37 21.30 -48.31
N PRO A 132 22.36 21.70 -49.13
CA PRO A 132 22.59 22.33 -50.41
C PRO A 132 23.18 23.73 -50.27
N ARG A 133 24.07 24.08 -51.21
CA ARG A 133 24.69 25.39 -51.36
C ARG A 133 23.67 26.39 -51.90
N VAL A 134 23.18 27.31 -51.08
CA VAL A 134 22.72 28.62 -51.56
C VAL A 134 23.12 29.66 -50.51
N ILE A 135 24.21 30.36 -50.80
CA ILE A 135 24.61 31.59 -50.11
C ILE A 135 23.86 32.71 -50.82
N ALA A 136 22.80 33.23 -50.20
CA ALA A 136 22.25 34.53 -50.55
C ALA A 136 22.89 35.57 -49.62
N TRP A 137 23.82 36.32 -50.21
CA TRP A 137 24.24 37.67 -49.86
C TRP A 137 23.77 38.23 -48.52
N ALA A 138 24.68 38.25 -47.55
CA ALA A 138 24.76 39.34 -46.60
C ALA A 138 26.19 39.87 -46.71
N GLY A 139 26.33 41.13 -47.13
CA GLY A 139 27.64 41.76 -47.35
C GLY A 139 28.49 41.86 -46.08
N PRO A 140 29.69 42.47 -46.14
CA PRO A 140 30.66 42.55 -45.03
C PRO A 140 30.07 43.12 -43.73
N ASP A 141 28.97 43.84 -43.87
CA ASP A 141 28.20 44.49 -42.83
C ASP A 141 27.45 43.50 -41.90
N ALA A 142 27.21 42.25 -42.34
CA ALA A 142 26.54 41.22 -41.54
C ALA A 142 27.40 40.64 -40.40
N PHE A 143 28.67 41.05 -40.33
CA PHE A 143 29.65 40.58 -39.34
C PHE A 143 30.14 41.68 -38.38
N SER A 144 29.44 42.82 -38.29
CA SER A 144 29.69 43.82 -37.26
C SER A 144 29.21 43.29 -35.89
N ARG A 145 30.12 43.20 -34.91
CA ARG A 145 29.92 42.58 -33.58
C ARG A 145 28.75 43.15 -32.77
N ASP A 146 28.28 44.36 -33.10
CA ASP A 146 27.34 45.11 -32.25
C ASP A 146 25.92 45.20 -32.82
N ARG A 147 25.61 44.58 -33.98
CA ARG A 147 24.27 44.71 -34.58
C ARG A 147 23.18 43.83 -33.94
N PHE A 148 23.56 42.85 -33.12
CA PHE A 148 22.63 41.92 -32.47
C PHE A 148 22.22 42.33 -31.03
N TYR A 149 22.54 43.56 -30.60
CA TYR A 149 22.34 43.97 -29.20
C TYR A 149 21.64 45.32 -28.99
N GLU A 150 20.89 45.84 -29.94
CA GLU A 150 19.72 46.62 -29.54
C GLU A 150 18.61 45.63 -29.17
N LEU A 151 18.47 45.41 -27.86
CA LEU A 151 17.48 44.52 -27.27
C LEU A 151 16.07 45.04 -27.56
N ASP A 152 15.49 44.58 -28.65
CA ASP A 152 14.10 44.82 -28.96
C ASP A 152 13.22 44.11 -27.90
N SER A 153 12.58 44.90 -27.03
CA SER A 153 11.78 44.42 -25.90
C SER A 153 10.61 43.54 -26.34
N TRP A 154 10.18 43.66 -27.60
CA TRP A 154 9.11 42.85 -28.19
C TRP A 154 9.53 41.39 -28.48
N TYR A 155 10.81 41.12 -28.75
CA TYR A 155 11.28 39.80 -29.18
C TYR A 155 11.53 38.83 -28.00
N LYS A 156 11.80 39.33 -26.79
CA LYS A 156 11.98 38.48 -25.58
C LYS A 156 10.67 37.91 -25.03
N ALA A 157 9.53 38.59 -25.22
CA ALA A 157 8.24 38.13 -24.70
C ALA A 157 7.77 36.80 -25.31
N ARG A 158 8.27 36.43 -26.50
CA ARG A 158 7.91 35.17 -27.19
C ARG A 158 8.82 33.98 -26.91
N ILE A 159 10.06 34.21 -26.44
CA ILE A 159 11.08 33.14 -26.28
C ILE A 159 11.20 32.68 -24.82
N GLN A 160 10.86 33.52 -23.84
CA GLN A 160 10.75 33.05 -22.46
C GLN A 160 9.37 32.45 -22.22
N LYS A 161 9.15 31.25 -22.75
CA LYS A 161 8.33 30.30 -21.98
C LYS A 161 9.10 30.11 -20.67
N PRO A 162 8.61 30.54 -19.50
CA PRO A 162 9.29 30.18 -18.27
C PRO A 162 9.28 28.65 -18.25
N GLU A 163 10.45 28.05 -18.45
CA GLU A 163 10.65 26.64 -18.16
C GLU A 163 10.40 26.53 -16.66
N LEU A 164 9.15 26.27 -16.29
CA LEU A 164 8.76 25.79 -14.98
C LEU A 164 9.38 24.40 -14.86
N LEU A 165 10.71 24.35 -14.69
CA LEU A 165 11.37 23.18 -14.16
C LEU A 165 10.64 22.89 -12.86
N PRO A 166 10.13 21.65 -12.66
CA PRO A 166 9.53 21.31 -11.38
C PRO A 166 10.53 21.73 -10.31
N LYS A 167 10.07 22.51 -9.31
CA LYS A 167 10.90 22.81 -8.14
C LYS A 167 11.24 21.46 -7.53
N LEU A 168 12.42 20.96 -7.84
CA LEU A 168 12.98 19.80 -7.16
C LEU A 168 13.17 20.27 -5.73
N HIS A 169 12.26 19.85 -4.86
CA HIS A 169 12.46 19.98 -3.44
C HIS A 169 13.67 19.12 -3.12
N VAL A 170 14.84 19.76 -3.05
CA VAL A 170 16.04 19.14 -2.52
C VAL A 170 15.73 18.92 -1.04
N ILE A 171 15.37 17.68 -0.73
CA ILE A 171 15.15 17.27 0.65
C ILE A 171 16.51 17.40 1.34
N ASP A 172 16.66 18.41 2.20
CA ASP A 172 17.85 18.53 3.02
C ASP A 172 17.87 17.33 4.00
N PRO A 173 18.82 16.37 3.84
CA PRO A 173 18.90 15.21 4.73
C PRO A 173 19.19 15.63 6.18
N ASP A 174 19.64 16.86 6.36
CA ASP A 174 19.94 17.52 7.63
C ASP A 174 18.69 17.90 8.44
N LEU A 175 17.52 18.05 7.79
CA LEU A 175 16.24 18.38 8.43
C LEU A 175 15.42 17.14 8.82
N ILE A 176 15.74 15.96 8.27
CA ILE A 176 15.06 14.70 8.56
C ILE A 176 15.74 14.03 9.76
N VAL A 177 15.25 14.34 10.96
CA VAL A 177 15.75 13.74 12.22
C VAL A 177 15.21 12.31 12.42
N ASP A 178 14.01 12.06 11.93
CA ASP A 178 13.27 10.80 12.07
C ASP A 178 13.44 9.95 10.81
N ASN A 179 13.89 8.71 10.96
CA ASN A 179 13.93 7.80 9.83
C ASN A 179 12.50 7.47 9.38
N TYR A 180 12.29 7.37 8.08
CA TYR A 180 11.02 6.88 7.49
C TYR A 180 10.58 5.55 8.11
N VAL A 181 11.54 4.69 8.41
CA VAL A 181 11.34 3.40 9.09
C VAL A 181 10.75 3.59 10.50
N ASP A 182 11.17 4.61 11.24
CA ASP A 182 10.69 4.87 12.60
C ASP A 182 9.31 5.55 12.59
N LYS A 183 8.97 6.29 11.53
CA LYS A 183 7.62 6.83 11.33
C LYS A 183 6.60 5.77 10.91
N ILE A 184 7.02 4.75 10.16
CA ILE A 184 6.14 3.68 9.66
C ILE A 184 6.05 2.50 10.61
N ARG A 185 7.10 2.24 11.40
CA ARG A 185 7.00 1.23 12.45
C ARG A 185 5.94 1.68 13.43
N SER A 186 4.78 1.03 13.36
CA SER A 186 3.86 0.97 14.50
C SER A 186 4.69 0.59 15.72
N ARG A 187 4.40 1.25 16.85
CA ARG A 187 5.11 1.02 18.12
C ARG A 187 5.10 -0.49 18.36
N LYS A 188 6.24 -1.18 18.22
CA LYS A 188 6.31 -2.62 18.47
C LYS A 188 5.98 -2.82 19.95
N GLU A 189 4.74 -3.23 20.20
CA GLU A 189 4.29 -3.58 21.54
C GLU A 189 5.05 -4.83 22.01
N ARG A 190 5.07 -5.05 23.32
CA ARG A 190 5.72 -6.24 23.87
C ARG A 190 5.05 -7.47 23.28
N THR A 191 5.82 -8.36 22.67
CA THR A 191 5.27 -9.58 22.09
C THR A 191 5.07 -10.64 23.17
N ILE A 192 3.93 -11.32 23.15
CA ILE A 192 3.52 -12.33 24.13
C ILE A 192 3.20 -13.63 23.38
N ASP A 193 3.87 -14.71 23.73
CA ASP A 193 3.56 -16.06 23.23
C ASP A 193 2.55 -16.74 24.15
N ILE A 194 1.36 -17.05 23.63
CA ILE A 194 0.27 -17.74 24.35
C ILE A 194 0.20 -19.24 24.03
N GLY A 195 1.08 -19.72 23.15
CA GLY A 195 1.06 -21.09 22.63
C GLY A 195 1.79 -22.12 23.48
N PHE A 196 1.78 -23.34 22.97
CA PHE A 196 2.68 -24.39 23.46
C PHE A 196 4.13 -24.08 23.07
N LYS A 197 5.07 -24.51 23.92
CA LYS A 197 6.49 -24.49 23.58
C LYS A 197 6.72 -25.33 22.32
N LYS A 198 7.56 -24.82 21.41
CA LYS A 198 7.99 -25.58 20.24
C LYS A 198 8.66 -26.87 20.66
N ASN A 199 8.40 -27.94 19.91
CA ASN A 199 9.20 -29.15 20.00
C ASN A 199 10.65 -28.80 19.62
N GLU A 200 11.60 -29.14 20.48
CA GLU A 200 13.01 -29.00 20.15
C GLU A 200 13.33 -30.00 19.03
N ILE A 201 13.50 -29.49 17.81
CA ILE A 201 14.02 -30.31 16.71
C ILE A 201 15.47 -30.60 17.04
N VAL A 202 15.73 -31.77 17.63
CA VAL A 202 17.09 -32.27 17.78
C VAL A 202 17.60 -32.56 16.37
N PRO A 203 18.62 -31.82 15.86
CA PRO A 203 19.13 -32.10 14.53
C PRO A 203 19.66 -33.54 14.53
N ASN A 204 19.04 -34.40 13.72
CA ASN A 204 19.55 -35.75 13.53
C ASN A 204 20.99 -35.62 13.02
N LYS A 205 21.94 -36.13 13.81
CA LYS A 205 23.35 -36.17 13.41
C LYS A 205 23.46 -37.11 12.21
N MET A 206 23.57 -36.53 11.02
CA MET A 206 23.82 -37.30 9.81
C MET A 206 25.18 -37.99 9.90
N THR A 207 25.26 -39.23 9.44
CA THR A 207 26.52 -39.96 9.29
C THR A 207 27.43 -39.26 8.27
N GLU A 208 28.74 -39.34 8.48
CA GLU A 208 29.73 -38.68 7.60
C GLU A 208 29.65 -39.20 6.15
N GLU A 209 29.33 -40.48 5.94
CA GLU A 209 29.10 -41.05 4.61
C GLU A 209 27.91 -40.42 3.88
N ALA A 210 26.81 -40.18 4.60
CA ALA A 210 25.63 -39.54 4.04
C ALA A 210 25.93 -38.07 3.66
N LYS A 211 26.75 -37.37 4.43
CA LYS A 211 27.19 -36.01 4.11
C LYS A 211 28.04 -35.96 2.86
N ASN A 212 29.01 -36.87 2.72
CA ASN A 212 29.88 -36.93 1.54
C ASN A 212 29.06 -37.23 0.27
N ASN A 213 28.11 -38.17 0.35
CA ASN A 213 27.23 -38.48 -0.78
C ASN A 213 26.34 -37.27 -1.16
N LEU A 214 25.84 -36.52 -0.18
CA LEU A 214 25.07 -35.29 -0.44
C LEU A 214 25.94 -34.16 -1.02
N GLU A 215 27.20 -34.06 -0.60
CA GLU A 215 28.17 -33.11 -1.16
C GLU A 215 28.43 -33.44 -2.64
N GLU A 216 28.66 -34.71 -2.98
CA GLU A 216 28.84 -35.14 -4.37
C GLU A 216 27.62 -34.78 -5.23
N LEU A 217 26.40 -35.07 -4.75
CA LEU A 217 25.16 -34.69 -5.43
C LEU A 217 25.00 -33.17 -5.56
N ALA A 218 25.42 -32.40 -4.55
CA ALA A 218 25.39 -30.94 -4.59
C ALA A 218 26.39 -30.37 -5.61
N VAL A 219 27.61 -30.89 -5.66
CA VAL A 219 28.65 -30.50 -6.64
C VAL A 219 28.20 -30.80 -8.07
N MET A 220 27.50 -31.91 -8.26
CA MET A 220 26.95 -32.31 -9.56
C MET A 220 25.63 -31.60 -9.91
N ASN A 221 25.11 -30.71 -9.05
CA ASN A 221 23.79 -30.05 -9.18
C ASN A 221 22.63 -31.05 -9.37
N GLN A 222 22.69 -32.21 -8.73
CA GLN A 222 21.66 -33.26 -8.77
C GLN A 222 20.93 -33.43 -7.44
N LEU A 223 21.30 -32.67 -6.41
CA LEU A 223 20.64 -32.72 -5.11
C LEU A 223 19.20 -32.17 -5.19
N LEU A 224 18.23 -33.03 -4.90
CA LEU A 224 16.81 -32.67 -4.80
C LEU A 224 16.40 -32.65 -3.33
N ILE A 225 15.69 -31.60 -2.94
CA ILE A 225 15.10 -31.47 -1.60
C ILE A 225 13.65 -31.90 -1.70
N ASP A 226 13.23 -32.82 -0.83
CA ASP A 226 11.82 -33.17 -0.70
C ASP A 226 11.07 -32.00 -0.07
N LEU A 227 10.25 -31.33 -0.89
CA LEU A 227 9.49 -30.16 -0.47
C LEU A 227 8.37 -30.51 0.51
N ASP A 228 7.87 -31.76 0.50
CA ASP A 228 6.80 -32.19 1.40
C ASP A 228 7.33 -32.41 2.83
N ALA A 229 8.60 -32.76 2.96
CA ALA A 229 9.29 -32.94 4.24
C ALA A 229 9.82 -31.62 4.84
N VAL A 230 9.91 -30.54 4.06
CA VAL A 230 10.33 -29.23 4.57
C VAL A 230 9.18 -28.59 5.34
N GLU A 231 9.28 -28.57 6.66
CA GLU A 231 8.36 -27.79 7.50
C GLU A 231 8.33 -26.34 7.01
N SER A 232 7.13 -25.83 6.75
CA SER A 232 6.90 -24.45 6.34
C SER A 232 7.28 -23.52 7.48
N SER A 233 8.55 -23.15 7.57
CA SER A 233 9.15 -22.41 8.68
C SER A 233 8.68 -20.95 8.81
N ASN A 234 7.98 -20.41 7.80
CA ASN A 234 7.54 -19.01 7.72
C ASN A 234 6.09 -18.75 8.15
N GLN A 235 5.45 -19.66 8.88
CA GLN A 235 4.03 -19.53 9.28
C GLN A 235 3.74 -18.26 10.08
N LEU A 236 4.64 -17.89 11.01
CA LEU A 236 4.46 -16.70 11.85
C LEU A 236 4.51 -15.42 11.01
N GLY A 237 5.52 -15.27 10.15
CA GLY A 237 5.66 -14.08 9.30
C GLY A 237 4.51 -13.91 8.31
N LEU A 238 3.93 -15.00 7.83
CA LEU A 238 2.72 -14.95 7.00
C LEU A 238 1.51 -14.50 7.82
N ALA A 239 1.29 -15.07 9.01
CA ALA A 239 0.18 -14.66 9.86
C ALA A 239 0.31 -13.20 10.35
N GLU A 240 1.52 -12.70 10.58
CA GLU A 240 1.80 -11.28 10.84
C GLU A 240 1.53 -10.40 9.60
N HIS A 241 1.94 -10.83 8.41
CA HIS A 241 1.68 -10.08 7.16
C HIS A 241 0.18 -9.91 6.88
N PHE A 242 -0.60 -10.96 7.16
CA PHE A 242 -2.05 -10.92 7.05
C PHE A 242 -2.74 -10.40 8.32
N SER A 243 -2.02 -9.85 9.31
CA SER A 243 -2.54 -9.36 10.60
C SER A 243 -3.55 -10.30 11.29
N VAL A 244 -3.41 -11.62 11.10
CA VAL A 244 -4.39 -12.61 11.58
C VAL A 244 -4.41 -12.67 13.10
N PHE A 245 -3.24 -12.59 13.75
CA PHE A 245 -3.15 -12.63 15.21
C PHE A 245 -3.70 -11.36 15.86
N GLU A 246 -3.48 -10.19 15.25
CA GLU A 246 -3.96 -8.91 15.76
C GLU A 246 -5.48 -8.88 15.81
N ASP A 247 -6.13 -9.39 14.76
CA ASP A 247 -7.58 -9.45 14.66
C ASP A 247 -8.21 -10.55 15.52
N LEU A 248 -7.49 -11.66 15.76
CA LEU A 248 -7.98 -12.78 16.57
C LEU A 248 -7.90 -12.50 18.08
N PHE A 249 -6.73 -12.05 18.54
CA PHE A 249 -6.46 -11.84 19.96
C PHE A 249 -6.33 -10.33 20.22
N MET A 250 -5.16 -9.76 19.99
CA MET A 250 -4.80 -8.34 20.09
C MET A 250 -3.40 -8.13 19.44
N PRO A 251 -2.99 -6.89 19.16
CA PRO A 251 -1.61 -6.59 18.77
C PRO A 251 -0.58 -7.14 19.74
N GLY A 252 0.51 -7.69 19.22
CA GLY A 252 1.61 -8.25 20.02
C GLY A 252 1.41 -9.66 20.56
N VAL A 253 0.21 -10.26 20.46
CA VAL A 253 -0.01 -11.65 20.86
C VAL A 253 0.26 -12.59 19.69
N PHE A 254 0.99 -13.67 19.91
CA PHE A 254 1.24 -14.70 18.90
C PHE A 254 1.33 -16.10 19.51
N PHE A 255 1.30 -17.12 18.66
CA PHE A 255 1.65 -18.49 19.06
C PHE A 255 2.25 -19.27 17.89
N HIS A 256 2.90 -20.38 18.22
CA HIS A 256 3.46 -21.29 17.23
C HIS A 256 2.57 -22.51 17.01
N ASN A 257 2.44 -22.93 15.75
CA ASN A 257 1.78 -24.19 15.43
C ASN A 257 2.64 -25.36 15.94
N VAL A 258 2.08 -26.16 16.85
CA VAL A 258 2.73 -27.35 17.42
C VAL A 258 2.07 -28.64 16.94
N GLN A 259 0.82 -28.56 16.48
CA GLN A 259 0.05 -29.70 15.98
C GLN A 259 -0.15 -29.60 14.46
N PHE A 260 0.10 -30.69 13.73
CA PHE A 260 -0.21 -30.71 12.31
C PHE A 260 -1.71 -30.88 12.08
N VAL A 261 -2.22 -30.04 11.16
CA VAL A 261 -3.63 -29.95 10.83
C VAL A 261 -3.75 -29.75 9.34
N GLU A 262 -4.60 -30.56 8.73
CA GLU A 262 -4.97 -30.50 7.33
C GLU A 262 -6.47 -30.29 7.22
N VAL A 263 -6.86 -29.24 6.50
CA VAL A 263 -8.26 -28.89 6.23
C VAL A 263 -8.44 -28.89 4.72
N ILE A 264 -9.35 -29.71 4.22
CA ILE A 264 -9.62 -29.87 2.79
C ILE A 264 -11.07 -29.51 2.51
N PHE A 265 -11.29 -28.49 1.69
CA PHE A 265 -12.61 -28.11 1.20
C PHE A 265 -12.94 -28.82 -0.11
N GLY A 266 -14.22 -29.08 -0.33
CA GLY A 266 -14.76 -29.62 -1.57
C GLY A 266 -14.91 -31.14 -1.64
N GLY A 267 -15.49 -31.61 -2.74
CA GLY A 267 -15.94 -32.98 -2.95
C GLY A 267 -14.92 -33.87 -3.68
N SER A 268 -15.40 -34.82 -4.49
CA SER A 268 -14.54 -35.60 -5.41
C SER A 268 -13.95 -34.75 -6.53
N ASP A 269 -14.70 -33.76 -7.00
CA ASP A 269 -14.44 -33.10 -8.29
C ASP A 269 -13.50 -31.90 -8.16
N SER A 270 -13.48 -31.25 -6.99
CA SER A 270 -12.57 -30.16 -6.65
C SER A 270 -12.20 -30.26 -5.17
N ARG A 271 -10.94 -30.59 -4.89
CA ARG A 271 -10.39 -30.63 -3.52
C ARG A 271 -9.37 -29.52 -3.37
N GLU A 272 -9.65 -28.57 -2.49
CA GLU A 272 -8.78 -27.45 -2.20
C GLU A 272 -8.32 -27.52 -0.74
N LYS A 273 -7.01 -27.69 -0.55
CA LYS A 273 -6.39 -27.69 0.78
C LYS A 273 -6.25 -26.26 1.30
N MET A 274 -6.60 -26.05 2.56
CA MET A 274 -6.35 -24.80 3.27
C MET A 274 -4.87 -24.73 3.66
N LEU A 275 -4.17 -23.73 3.11
CA LEU A 275 -2.77 -23.45 3.39
C LEU A 275 -2.69 -22.18 4.23
N PHE A 276 -1.71 -21.32 3.96
CA PHE A 276 -1.57 -20.01 4.59
C PHE A 276 -1.80 -18.94 3.52
N GLY A 277 -2.96 -18.28 3.57
CA GLY A 277 -3.32 -17.17 2.68
C GLY A 277 -3.69 -17.57 1.25
N ASN A 278 -3.85 -18.86 0.94
CA ASN A 278 -4.33 -19.27 -0.38
C ASN A 278 -5.79 -18.84 -0.59
N THR A 279 -6.16 -18.60 -1.86
CA THR A 279 -7.55 -18.26 -2.20
C THR A 279 -8.37 -19.52 -2.45
N ILE A 280 -9.50 -19.65 -1.77
CA ILE A 280 -10.48 -20.73 -1.95
C ILE A 280 -11.79 -20.14 -2.48
N ARG A 281 -12.48 -20.85 -3.37
CA ARG A 281 -13.80 -20.43 -3.87
C ARG A 281 -14.88 -20.75 -2.84
N ALA A 282 -15.84 -19.85 -2.63
CA ALA A 282 -16.93 -20.11 -1.70
C ALA A 282 -17.80 -21.30 -2.15
N SER A 283 -17.92 -21.55 -3.46
CA SER A 283 -18.58 -22.72 -4.03
C SER A 283 -17.93 -24.04 -3.63
N THR A 284 -16.59 -24.07 -3.55
CA THR A 284 -15.83 -25.24 -3.09
C THR A 284 -16.05 -25.45 -1.59
N ALA A 285 -16.23 -24.36 -0.84
CA ALA A 285 -16.52 -24.35 0.59
C ALA A 285 -18.03 -24.43 0.94
N ALA A 286 -18.89 -24.89 0.03
CA ALA A 286 -20.32 -25.04 0.30
C ALA A 286 -20.62 -26.13 1.35
N ARG A 287 -19.78 -27.16 1.42
CA ARG A 287 -19.88 -28.26 2.40
C ARG A 287 -18.80 -28.13 3.48
N PRO A 288 -19.01 -28.71 4.67
CA PRO A 288 -17.99 -28.72 5.71
C PRO A 288 -16.70 -29.41 5.20
N PRO A 289 -15.52 -28.88 5.56
CA PRO A 289 -14.26 -29.46 5.12
C PRO A 289 -13.95 -30.77 5.85
N VAL A 290 -13.17 -31.63 5.20
CA VAL A 290 -12.57 -32.79 5.85
C VAL A 290 -11.34 -32.30 6.63
N VAL A 291 -11.38 -32.49 7.95
CA VAL A 291 -10.31 -32.05 8.85
C VAL A 291 -9.58 -33.27 9.40
N THR A 292 -8.28 -33.33 9.15
CA THR A 292 -7.37 -34.33 9.72
C THR A 292 -6.48 -33.66 10.75
N ILE A 293 -6.57 -34.10 12.00
CA ILE A 293 -5.81 -33.59 13.14
C ILE A 293 -4.78 -34.64 13.55
N GLU A 294 -3.50 -34.25 13.63
CA GLU A 294 -2.43 -35.13 14.10
C GLU A 294 -2.59 -35.45 15.59
N ARG A 295 -2.26 -36.69 15.99
CA ARG A 295 -2.23 -37.10 17.40
C ARG A 295 -0.86 -36.85 18.01
N PRO A 296 -0.71 -35.95 19.00
CA PRO A 296 0.62 -35.56 19.49
C PRO A 296 1.33 -36.60 20.38
N GLN A 297 0.66 -37.67 20.84
CA GLN A 297 1.26 -38.87 21.47
C GLN A 297 0.17 -39.89 21.85
N PRO A 298 0.39 -41.21 21.69
CA PRO A 298 -0.55 -42.23 22.14
C PRO A 298 -0.62 -42.28 23.67
N GLY A 299 -1.82 -42.10 24.26
CA GLY A 299 -2.07 -42.29 25.70
C GLY A 299 -2.40 -41.03 26.52
N THR A 300 -2.52 -39.85 25.90
CA THR A 300 -3.02 -38.64 26.58
C THR A 300 -4.50 -38.43 26.28
N ASN A 301 -5.34 -38.32 27.33
CA ASN A 301 -6.76 -37.92 27.21
C ASN A 301 -6.87 -36.41 26.96
N ALA A 302 -6.22 -35.92 25.91
CA ALA A 302 -6.36 -34.54 25.50
C ALA A 302 -7.58 -34.40 24.60
N LEU A 303 -8.22 -33.25 24.74
CA LEU A 303 -9.38 -32.86 23.97
C LEU A 303 -9.02 -31.60 23.17
N THR A 304 -9.66 -31.47 22.02
CA THR A 304 -9.42 -30.37 21.09
C THR A 304 -10.73 -29.67 20.78
N THR A 305 -10.72 -28.35 20.74
CA THR A 305 -11.83 -27.52 20.29
C THR A 305 -11.40 -26.76 19.06
N MET A 306 -12.21 -26.80 18.01
CA MET A 306 -11.91 -26.14 16.74
C MET A 306 -12.90 -25.03 16.43
N LEU A 307 -12.41 -23.96 15.80
CA LEU A 307 -13.20 -22.82 15.34
C LEU A 307 -12.86 -22.49 13.89
N LEU A 308 -13.87 -22.23 13.07
CA LEU A 308 -13.74 -21.60 11.77
C LEU A 308 -14.38 -20.21 11.81
N LEU A 309 -13.58 -19.18 11.57
CA LEU A 309 -13.94 -17.78 11.76
C LEU A 309 -13.70 -16.99 10.47
N ASN A 310 -14.58 -16.04 10.16
CA ASN A 310 -14.32 -14.97 9.20
C ASN A 310 -13.92 -13.70 9.97
N LEU A 311 -12.70 -13.21 9.72
CA LEU A 311 -12.10 -12.10 10.46
C LEU A 311 -12.69 -10.73 10.08
N GLU A 312 -13.15 -10.57 8.84
CA GLU A 312 -13.70 -9.29 8.35
C GLU A 312 -15.15 -9.05 8.79
N GLY A 313 -15.82 -10.09 9.30
CA GLY A 313 -17.26 -10.08 9.51
C GLY A 313 -18.05 -9.96 8.20
N PRO A 314 -19.36 -9.68 8.26
CA PRO A 314 -20.20 -9.45 7.09
C PRO A 314 -20.12 -8.00 6.54
N GLY A 315 -19.11 -7.20 6.89
CA GLY A 315 -18.95 -5.88 6.29
C GLY A 315 -18.24 -4.91 7.21
N GLN A 316 -16.98 -4.60 6.89
CA GLN A 316 -16.28 -3.48 7.49
C GLN A 316 -16.69 -2.17 6.79
N GLN A 317 -16.95 -1.13 7.58
CA GLN A 317 -16.32 0.17 7.34
C GLN A 317 -15.89 0.80 8.67
N GLN A 318 -14.60 0.70 9.00
CA GLN A 318 -13.96 1.78 9.74
C GLN A 318 -13.49 2.82 8.74
N ALA A 319 -14.04 4.02 8.81
CA ALA A 319 -13.24 5.21 8.58
C ALA A 319 -12.48 5.45 9.90
N VAL A 320 -11.19 5.14 9.93
CA VAL A 320 -10.32 5.63 10.99
C VAL A 320 -10.26 7.15 10.84
N GLU A 321 -10.77 7.87 11.83
CA GLU A 321 -10.40 9.27 12.04
C GLU A 321 -8.90 9.29 12.42
N ASP A 322 -8.04 9.29 11.41
CA ASP A 322 -6.62 9.58 11.62
C ASP A 322 -6.49 11.05 11.98
N GLY A 323 -6.37 11.28 13.30
CA GLY A 323 -6.04 12.56 13.87
C GLY A 323 -4.66 13.02 13.42
N MET A 324 -4.61 14.06 12.59
CA MET A 324 -3.54 15.06 12.64
C MET A 324 -3.94 16.34 11.90
N THR A 325 -4.86 17.13 12.44
CA THR A 325 -4.76 18.61 12.40
C THR A 325 -5.52 19.19 13.60
N ASN A 326 -4.80 19.96 14.40
CA ASN A 326 -5.32 20.70 15.54
C ASN A 326 -6.12 21.91 15.06
N GLU A 327 -7.41 21.74 14.75
CA GLU A 327 -8.38 22.83 14.81
C GLU A 327 -9.71 22.27 15.33
N THR A 328 -9.99 22.54 16.60
CA THR A 328 -11.30 22.38 17.21
C THR A 328 -12.30 23.25 16.48
N SER A 329 -13.03 22.69 15.51
CA SER A 329 -14.36 23.16 15.16
C SER A 329 -15.37 22.19 15.75
N TRP A 330 -16.10 22.66 16.75
CA TRP A 330 -17.25 21.97 17.29
C TRP A 330 -18.32 21.89 16.21
N GLN A 331 -18.34 20.79 15.43
CA GLN A 331 -19.53 20.42 14.70
C GLN A 331 -20.40 19.57 15.64
N VAL A 332 -21.27 20.29 16.34
CA VAL A 332 -22.46 19.74 16.99
C VAL A 332 -23.13 18.80 15.99
N LYS A 333 -23.26 17.50 16.34
CA LYS A 333 -24.16 16.60 15.60
C LYS A 333 -25.51 17.30 15.50
N PRO A 334 -26.06 17.54 14.29
CA PRO A 334 -27.32 18.26 14.15
C PRO A 334 -28.39 17.55 15.00
N PRO A 335 -29.17 18.28 15.82
CA PRO A 335 -30.24 17.70 16.62
C PRO A 335 -31.33 17.25 15.65
N GLY A 336 -31.30 15.96 15.31
CA GLY A 336 -32.12 15.40 14.25
C GLY A 336 -31.50 14.25 13.46
N SER A 337 -30.29 13.77 13.81
CA SER A 337 -29.83 12.48 13.28
C SER A 337 -30.81 11.39 13.74
N VAL A 338 -31.71 11.01 12.84
CA VAL A 338 -32.66 9.93 13.02
C VAL A 338 -31.86 8.71 13.49
N PRO A 339 -32.17 8.09 14.64
CA PRO A 339 -31.55 6.82 14.98
C PRO A 339 -31.75 5.86 13.80
N PRO A 340 -30.75 5.05 13.41
CA PRO A 340 -30.83 4.21 12.21
C PRO A 340 -32.18 3.48 12.19
N SER A 341 -33.06 3.88 11.28
CA SER A 341 -34.48 3.51 11.29
C SER A 341 -34.71 2.13 10.68
N SER A 342 -33.71 1.59 10.00
CA SER A 342 -33.67 0.22 9.49
C SER A 342 -32.96 -0.69 10.48
N ALA A 343 -33.58 -1.84 10.79
CA ALA A 343 -32.96 -2.92 11.55
C ALA A 343 -31.62 -3.39 10.96
N GLN A 344 -31.40 -3.15 9.66
CA GLN A 344 -30.18 -3.47 8.93
C GLN A 344 -29.00 -2.52 9.25
N ASP A 345 -29.27 -1.24 9.53
CA ASP A 345 -28.23 -0.26 9.87
C ASP A 345 -27.81 -0.39 11.35
N GLN A 346 -28.76 -0.71 12.23
CA GLN A 346 -28.48 -1.10 13.63
C GLN A 346 -27.72 -2.43 13.72
N LEU A 347 -27.98 -3.34 12.78
CA LEU A 347 -27.31 -4.62 12.62
C LEU A 347 -25.85 -4.43 12.21
N LEU A 348 -25.59 -3.64 11.17
CA LEU A 348 -24.24 -3.35 10.67
C LEU A 348 -23.38 -2.65 11.74
N ALA A 349 -23.96 -1.71 12.50
CA ALA A 349 -23.27 -1.07 13.63
C ALA A 349 -22.94 -2.03 14.80
N ARG A 350 -23.72 -3.11 15.00
CA ARG A 350 -23.43 -4.15 16.01
C ARG A 350 -22.35 -5.14 15.60
N LEU A 351 -22.07 -5.23 14.29
CA LEU A 351 -21.10 -6.13 13.68
C LEU A 351 -19.72 -5.49 13.52
N GLU A 352 -19.60 -4.18 13.83
CA GLU A 352 -18.33 -3.46 13.88
C GLU A 352 -17.33 -4.18 14.82
N ASN A 353 -16.18 -4.57 14.26
CA ASN A 353 -15.07 -5.24 14.95
C ASN A 353 -15.38 -6.65 15.48
N ARG A 354 -16.29 -7.38 14.85
CA ARG A 354 -16.65 -8.73 15.30
C ARG A 354 -16.46 -9.79 14.21
N GLN A 355 -15.83 -10.88 14.62
CA GLN A 355 -15.59 -12.04 13.77
C GLN A 355 -16.91 -12.80 13.59
N LEU A 356 -17.09 -13.47 12.46
CA LEU A 356 -18.26 -14.31 12.22
C LEU A 356 -17.87 -15.79 12.39
N LEU A 357 -18.56 -16.51 13.26
CA LEU A 357 -18.32 -17.93 13.51
C LEU A 357 -19.08 -18.81 12.51
N HIS A 358 -18.31 -19.48 11.66
CA HIS A 358 -18.83 -20.37 10.63
C HIS A 358 -19.00 -21.80 11.13
N TRP A 359 -18.10 -22.28 12.00
CA TRP A 359 -18.16 -23.64 12.52
C TRP A 359 -17.46 -23.75 13.86
N MET A 360 -18.07 -24.45 14.82
CA MET A 360 -17.47 -24.73 16.11
C MET A 360 -17.82 -26.14 16.57
N VAL A 361 -16.78 -26.93 16.84
CA VAL A 361 -16.90 -28.26 17.43
C VAL A 361 -15.97 -28.32 18.63
N ALA A 362 -16.55 -28.66 19.78
CA ALA A 362 -15.85 -28.69 21.06
C ALA A 362 -15.62 -30.12 21.53
N ASN A 363 -14.64 -30.28 22.42
CA ASN A 363 -14.35 -31.54 23.10
C ASN A 363 -14.11 -32.72 22.15
N ILE A 364 -13.45 -32.48 21.01
CA ILE A 364 -13.04 -33.53 20.07
C ILE A 364 -11.96 -34.38 20.74
N PRO A 365 -12.16 -35.70 20.92
CA PRO A 365 -11.13 -36.56 21.46
C PRO A 365 -10.00 -36.78 20.45
N ASP A 366 -8.76 -36.80 20.93
CA ASP A 366 -7.60 -37.17 20.10
C ASP A 366 -7.73 -38.63 19.62
N GLY A 367 -8.22 -38.84 18.39
CA GLY A 367 -8.75 -40.16 17.96
C GLY A 367 -8.76 -40.40 16.44
N ARG A 368 -9.29 -41.55 16.00
CA ARG A 368 -9.40 -41.91 14.56
C ARG A 368 -10.75 -41.44 14.01
N ASP A 369 -11.67 -41.20 14.92
CA ASP A 369 -13.06 -40.84 14.68
C ASP A 369 -13.22 -39.35 14.32
N GLY A 370 -12.09 -38.63 14.19
CA GLY A 370 -12.04 -37.29 13.59
C GLY A 370 -12.87 -36.26 14.34
N VAL A 371 -13.39 -35.28 13.60
CA VAL A 371 -14.28 -34.22 14.10
C VAL A 371 -15.63 -34.77 14.55
N ASP A 372 -16.10 -35.87 13.98
CA ASP A 372 -17.44 -36.42 14.20
C ASP A 372 -17.65 -36.92 15.64
N ALA A 373 -16.58 -37.23 16.37
CA ALA A 373 -16.63 -37.61 17.78
C ALA A 373 -16.76 -36.42 18.73
N GLY A 374 -16.63 -35.18 18.23
CA GLY A 374 -16.79 -33.96 19.02
C GLY A 374 -18.25 -33.52 19.20
N HIS A 375 -18.46 -32.56 20.09
CA HIS A 375 -19.74 -31.92 20.29
C HIS A 375 -19.87 -30.70 19.36
N GLU A 376 -20.73 -30.78 18.34
CA GLU A 376 -21.00 -29.66 17.45
C GLU A 376 -21.88 -28.61 18.16
N VAL A 377 -21.30 -27.43 18.39
CA VAL A 377 -21.95 -26.32 19.11
C VAL A 377 -22.59 -25.34 18.13
N VAL A 378 -21.86 -25.05 17.05
CA VAL A 378 -22.31 -24.17 15.97
C VAL A 378 -22.15 -24.92 14.65
N PRO A 379 -23.25 -25.23 13.95
CA PRO A 379 -23.21 -26.00 12.72
C PRO A 379 -22.52 -25.22 11.61
N TYR A 380 -21.86 -25.95 10.72
CA TYR A 380 -21.14 -25.38 9.59
C TYR A 380 -22.05 -24.49 8.73
N LEU A 381 -21.63 -23.24 8.55
CA LEU A 381 -22.19 -22.31 7.59
C LEU A 381 -21.18 -22.04 6.48
N GLN A 382 -21.62 -22.17 5.23
CA GLN A 382 -20.80 -21.80 4.07
C GLN A 382 -20.26 -20.36 4.20
N PRO A 383 -18.99 -20.10 3.84
CA PRO A 383 -18.46 -18.76 3.66
C PRO A 383 -19.35 -17.87 2.79
N VAL A 384 -19.81 -16.74 3.34
CA VAL A 384 -20.70 -15.78 2.65
C VAL A 384 -20.12 -14.36 2.62
N PRO A 385 -18.93 -14.15 2.00
CA PRO A 385 -18.47 -12.79 1.71
C PRO A 385 -19.46 -12.08 0.79
N PHE A 386 -19.69 -10.79 1.03
CA PHE A 386 -20.63 -10.01 0.25
C PHE A 386 -20.02 -9.49 -1.05
N TYR A 387 -20.87 -9.19 -2.03
CA TYR A 387 -20.40 -8.66 -3.30
C TYR A 387 -19.71 -7.30 -3.08
N GLY A 388 -18.48 -7.16 -3.57
CA GLY A 388 -17.74 -5.91 -3.54
C GLY A 388 -17.04 -5.56 -2.21
N THR A 389 -17.05 -6.45 -1.21
CA THR A 389 -16.26 -6.28 0.02
C THR A 389 -14.81 -6.75 -0.10
N GLY A 390 -14.46 -7.42 -1.19
CA GLY A 390 -13.10 -7.89 -1.47
C GLY A 390 -12.83 -9.30 -0.95
N TYR A 391 -11.61 -9.54 -0.50
CA TYR A 391 -11.17 -10.84 0.03
C TYR A 391 -11.38 -10.90 1.54
N HIS A 392 -12.13 -11.88 1.99
CA HIS A 392 -12.34 -12.14 3.41
C HIS A 392 -11.35 -13.20 3.90
N ARG A 393 -10.74 -12.96 5.06
CA ARG A 393 -9.80 -13.89 5.70
C ARG A 393 -10.57 -14.86 6.58
N PHE A 394 -10.46 -16.14 6.28
CA PHE A 394 -11.04 -17.23 7.06
C PHE A 394 -9.95 -17.92 7.86
N ALA A 395 -10.05 -17.91 9.18
CA ALA A 395 -9.11 -18.52 10.10
C ALA A 395 -9.70 -19.81 10.71
N PHE A 396 -8.93 -20.89 10.63
CA PHE A 396 -9.21 -22.16 11.30
C PHE A 396 -8.27 -22.28 12.50
N LEU A 397 -8.84 -22.25 13.69
CA LEU A 397 -8.14 -22.30 14.96
C LEU A 397 -8.40 -23.61 15.68
N LEU A 398 -7.35 -24.15 16.29
CA LEU A 398 -7.42 -25.30 17.18
C LEU A 398 -6.87 -24.95 18.54
N PHE A 399 -7.68 -25.28 19.54
CA PHE A 399 -7.35 -25.15 20.93
C PHE A 399 -7.27 -26.53 21.56
N ARG A 400 -6.21 -26.78 22.32
CA ARG A 400 -6.00 -28.03 23.04
C ARG A 400 -6.22 -27.82 24.52
N HIS A 401 -6.90 -28.77 25.17
CA HIS A 401 -7.22 -28.74 26.59
C HIS A 401 -7.21 -30.14 27.20
N ARG A 402 -7.11 -30.22 28.52
CA ARG A 402 -6.99 -31.50 29.27
C ARG A 402 -8.30 -32.03 29.83
N GLN A 403 -9.29 -31.16 29.98
CA GLN A 403 -10.58 -31.47 30.61
C GLN A 403 -11.71 -30.96 29.71
N PRO A 404 -12.85 -31.66 29.66
CA PRO A 404 -14.00 -31.18 28.88
C PRO A 404 -14.40 -29.77 29.29
N ILE A 405 -14.68 -28.92 28.30
CA ILE A 405 -15.08 -27.54 28.50
C ILE A 405 -16.56 -27.42 28.14
N ASP A 406 -17.31 -26.73 29.01
CA ASP A 406 -18.68 -26.34 28.70
C ASP A 406 -18.66 -25.05 27.87
N VAL A 407 -19.24 -25.14 26.68
CA VAL A 407 -19.34 -24.06 25.69
C VAL A 407 -20.79 -23.86 25.25
N SER A 408 -21.75 -24.37 26.02
CA SER A 408 -23.18 -24.31 25.71
C SER A 408 -23.71 -22.88 25.59
N ASP A 409 -23.07 -21.90 26.23
CA ASP A 409 -23.42 -20.48 26.14
C ASP A 409 -23.26 -19.90 24.73
N PHE A 410 -22.38 -20.50 23.92
CA PHE A 410 -22.11 -20.09 22.54
C PHE A 410 -22.96 -20.83 21.50
N ALA A 411 -23.82 -21.76 21.93
CA ALA A 411 -24.70 -22.50 21.05
C ALA A 411 -25.82 -21.62 20.46
N LEU A 412 -26.23 -21.91 19.22
CA LEU A 412 -27.29 -21.16 18.54
C LEU A 412 -28.66 -21.44 19.18
N LYS A 413 -29.30 -20.41 19.74
CA LYS A 413 -30.63 -20.50 20.38
C LYS A 413 -31.79 -20.39 19.39
N GLY A 414 -31.77 -21.18 18.31
CA GLY A 414 -32.95 -21.48 17.49
C GLY A 414 -33.18 -20.66 16.20
N SER A 415 -32.46 -19.57 15.94
CA SER A 415 -32.49 -18.89 14.62
C SER A 415 -31.09 -18.76 14.06
N ASP A 416 -30.85 -19.33 12.87
CA ASP A 416 -29.57 -19.29 12.15
C ASP A 416 -29.30 -17.92 11.50
N SER A 417 -29.33 -16.89 12.34
CA SER A 417 -29.04 -15.52 11.92
C SER A 417 -27.53 -15.29 11.94
N LEU A 418 -27.02 -14.54 10.97
CA LEU A 418 -25.61 -14.09 10.95
C LEU A 418 -25.24 -13.32 12.24
N ILE A 419 -26.23 -12.67 12.86
CA ILE A 419 -26.09 -11.94 14.13
C ILE A 419 -25.75 -12.88 15.27
N ALA A 420 -26.49 -13.98 15.39
CA ALA A 420 -26.28 -14.97 16.44
C ALA A 420 -24.90 -15.64 16.34
N ARG A 421 -24.30 -15.62 15.15
CA ARG A 421 -22.94 -16.14 14.87
C ARG A 421 -21.82 -15.13 15.12
N THR A 422 -22.14 -13.94 15.61
CA THR A 422 -21.14 -12.92 15.93
C THR A 422 -20.28 -13.38 17.10
N PHE A 423 -18.97 -13.39 16.94
CA PHE A 423 -18.03 -13.98 17.88
C PHE A 423 -16.83 -13.06 18.14
N ASN A 424 -16.28 -13.16 19.34
CA ASN A 424 -15.04 -12.48 19.74
C ASN A 424 -14.10 -13.51 20.36
N THR A 425 -13.06 -13.88 19.60
CA THR A 425 -12.09 -14.90 20.01
C THR A 425 -11.30 -14.50 21.26
N ASN A 426 -10.94 -13.24 21.42
CA ASN A 426 -10.20 -12.77 22.60
C ASN A 426 -11.05 -12.92 23.88
N ALA A 427 -12.30 -12.48 23.84
CA ALA A 427 -13.22 -12.62 24.97
C ALA A 427 -13.47 -14.09 25.33
N PHE A 428 -13.61 -14.95 24.31
CA PHE A 428 -13.73 -16.40 24.50
C PHE A 428 -12.47 -17.01 25.11
N TYR A 429 -11.29 -16.71 24.56
CA TYR A 429 -10.02 -17.25 25.03
C TYR A 429 -9.75 -16.85 26.48
N LYS A 430 -10.03 -15.60 26.84
CA LYS A 430 -9.84 -15.08 28.21
C LYS A 430 -10.71 -15.78 29.25
N GLN A 431 -11.86 -16.34 28.87
CA GLN A 431 -12.70 -17.13 29.79
C GLN A 431 -12.09 -18.50 30.11
N PHE A 432 -11.31 -19.05 29.19
CA PHE A 432 -10.77 -20.41 29.27
C PHE A 432 -9.25 -20.47 29.31
N GLU A 433 -8.56 -19.35 29.48
CA GLU A 433 -7.10 -19.19 29.42
C GLU A 433 -6.36 -20.21 30.31
N ASP A 434 -6.89 -20.49 31.50
CA ASP A 434 -6.30 -21.44 32.46
C ASP A 434 -6.37 -22.90 32.00
N ARG A 435 -7.31 -23.25 31.12
CA ARG A 435 -7.64 -24.64 30.74
C ARG A 435 -7.36 -24.96 29.29
N MET A 436 -7.27 -23.93 28.45
CA MET A 436 -7.23 -24.03 27.00
C MET A 436 -6.03 -23.25 26.45
N SER A 437 -5.28 -23.85 25.54
CA SER A 437 -4.16 -23.17 24.85
C SER A 437 -4.25 -23.39 23.34
N PRO A 438 -3.95 -22.36 22.52
CA PRO A 438 -3.96 -22.50 21.08
C PRO A 438 -2.81 -23.42 20.64
N SER A 439 -3.12 -24.34 19.73
CA SER A 439 -2.19 -25.35 19.24
C SER A 439 -1.85 -25.20 17.76
N ALA A 440 -2.84 -24.83 16.94
CA ALA A 440 -2.64 -24.67 15.52
C ALA A 440 -3.57 -23.61 14.91
N LEU A 441 -3.07 -22.94 13.87
CA LEU A 441 -3.75 -21.98 13.03
C LEU A 441 -3.51 -22.32 11.56
N ARG A 442 -4.59 -22.30 10.77
CA ARG A 442 -4.55 -22.22 9.29
C ARG A 442 -5.44 -21.07 8.86
N PHE A 443 -5.17 -20.45 7.71
CA PHE A 443 -6.06 -19.41 7.20
C PHE A 443 -6.04 -19.35 5.66
N CYS A 444 -7.18 -19.01 5.06
CA CYS A 444 -7.34 -18.81 3.63
C CYS A 444 -8.08 -17.51 3.35
N GLN A 445 -8.10 -17.11 2.08
CA GLN A 445 -8.88 -15.98 1.60
C GLN A 445 -10.03 -16.47 0.73
N ILE A 446 -11.22 -15.94 0.95
CA ILE A 446 -12.40 -16.27 0.14
C ILE A 446 -13.02 -14.97 -0.36
N LYS A 447 -13.35 -14.94 -1.64
CA LYS A 447 -14.05 -13.82 -2.27
C LYS A 447 -15.48 -14.21 -2.63
N TRP A 448 -16.33 -13.21 -2.85
CA TRP A 448 -17.70 -13.43 -3.30
C TRP A 448 -17.76 -14.25 -4.59
N ASP A 449 -18.76 -15.12 -4.65
CA ASP A 449 -19.23 -15.83 -5.83
C ASP A 449 -20.75 -15.96 -5.83
N GLU A 450 -21.32 -16.50 -6.89
CA GLU A 450 -22.77 -16.67 -7.06
C GLU A 450 -23.40 -17.60 -6.00
N SER A 451 -22.62 -18.52 -5.41
CA SER A 451 -23.11 -19.45 -4.39
C SER A 451 -23.34 -18.75 -3.03
N CYS A 452 -22.62 -17.66 -2.78
CA CYS A 452 -22.83 -16.80 -1.61
C CYS A 452 -24.25 -16.22 -1.62
N ASP A 453 -24.72 -15.75 -2.78
CA ASP A 453 -26.06 -15.19 -2.93
C ASP A 453 -27.16 -16.23 -2.69
N GLN A 454 -26.96 -17.46 -3.20
CA GLN A 454 -27.89 -18.57 -2.99
C GLN A 454 -28.00 -18.93 -1.51
N THR A 455 -26.86 -19.01 -0.82
CA THR A 455 -26.80 -19.30 0.62
C THR A 455 -27.49 -18.21 1.43
N LEU A 456 -27.22 -16.95 1.10
CA LEU A 456 -27.80 -15.80 1.79
C LEU A 456 -29.31 -15.71 1.59
N HIS A 457 -29.80 -15.95 0.36
CA HIS A 457 -31.22 -16.07 0.08
C HIS A 457 -31.86 -17.25 0.82
N GLY A 458 -31.17 -18.38 0.96
CA GLY A 458 -31.61 -19.53 1.77
C GLY A 458 -31.77 -19.20 3.26
N LEU A 459 -30.94 -18.28 3.78
CA LEU A 459 -31.07 -17.73 5.14
C LEU A 459 -32.15 -16.64 5.27
N GLY A 460 -32.82 -16.26 4.17
CA GLY A 460 -33.88 -15.25 4.16
C GLY A 460 -33.38 -13.79 4.08
N PHE A 461 -32.09 -13.58 3.81
CA PHE A 461 -31.51 -12.24 3.61
C PHE A 461 -31.47 -11.87 2.13
N LYS A 462 -31.51 -10.57 1.82
CA LYS A 462 -31.24 -10.07 0.46
C LYS A 462 -29.73 -9.86 0.28
N SER A 463 -29.17 -10.22 -0.88
CA SER A 463 -27.76 -9.98 -1.21
C SER A 463 -27.40 -8.49 -1.29
N PRO A 464 -26.65 -7.95 -0.31
CA PRO A 464 -26.15 -6.60 -0.40
C PRO A 464 -24.99 -6.56 -1.42
N ARG A 465 -24.92 -5.46 -2.15
CA ARG A 465 -23.82 -5.18 -3.08
C ARG A 465 -23.11 -3.91 -2.65
N TYR A 466 -21.81 -4.02 -2.47
CA TYR A 466 -20.94 -2.92 -2.11
C TYR A 466 -20.12 -2.48 -3.32
N TRP A 467 -19.73 -1.23 -3.31
CA TRP A 467 -18.76 -0.66 -4.23
C TRP A 467 -17.77 0.17 -3.43
N TYR A 468 -16.55 0.24 -3.91
CA TYR A 468 -15.54 1.09 -3.31
C TYR A 468 -15.77 2.54 -3.75
N GLU A 469 -16.20 3.41 -2.83
CA GLU A 469 -16.25 4.86 -3.04
C GLU A 469 -14.86 5.42 -2.77
N TRP A 470 -14.19 5.92 -3.81
CA TRP A 470 -12.90 6.56 -3.63
C TRP A 470 -13.08 7.89 -2.89
N ASN A 471 -12.09 8.24 -2.06
CA ASN A 471 -12.04 9.57 -1.45
C ASN A 471 -12.12 10.63 -2.54
N LYS A 472 -12.99 11.63 -2.31
CA LYS A 472 -13.12 12.77 -3.23
C LYS A 472 -11.75 13.42 -3.39
N GLN A 473 -11.35 13.63 -4.63
CA GLN A 473 -10.12 14.36 -4.93
C GLN A 473 -10.22 15.76 -4.30
N MET A 474 -9.19 16.16 -3.57
CA MET A 474 -9.12 17.52 -3.03
C MET A 474 -8.95 18.50 -4.19
N THR A 475 -10.05 19.17 -4.56
CA THR A 475 -10.02 20.26 -5.52
C THR A 475 -9.84 21.59 -4.76
N PRO A 476 -9.07 22.54 -5.32
CA PRO A 476 -9.02 23.89 -4.77
C PRO A 476 -10.39 24.57 -4.88
N ASP A 477 -10.67 25.54 -4.00
CA ASP A 477 -11.88 26.35 -4.14
C ASP A 477 -11.91 27.09 -5.49
N GLN A 478 -13.10 27.13 -6.10
CA GLN A 478 -13.30 27.85 -7.34
C GLN A 478 -13.13 29.36 -7.09
N LYS A 479 -12.12 29.94 -7.74
CA LYS A 479 -11.88 31.39 -7.78
C LYS A 479 -12.43 31.97 -9.07
N GLU A 480 -12.99 33.17 -8.99
CA GLU A 480 -13.39 33.91 -10.19
C GLU A 480 -12.19 34.19 -11.11
N TYR A 481 -11.06 34.57 -10.49
CA TYR A 481 -9.79 34.81 -11.20
C TYR A 481 -8.65 34.02 -10.55
N PRO A 482 -8.23 32.87 -11.14
CA PRO A 482 -7.09 32.13 -10.63
C PRO A 482 -5.79 32.93 -10.81
N MET A 483 -5.12 33.28 -9.70
CA MET A 483 -3.85 34.03 -9.72
C MET A 483 -2.72 33.33 -10.49
N LYS A 484 -2.79 32.00 -10.58
CA LYS A 484 -1.91 31.20 -11.44
C LYS A 484 -2.62 30.92 -12.75
N ALA A 485 -1.97 31.27 -13.87
CA ALA A 485 -2.47 30.93 -15.20
C ALA A 485 -2.64 29.41 -15.32
N MET A 486 -3.89 28.96 -15.42
CA MET A 486 -4.26 27.58 -15.72
C MET A 486 -4.99 27.55 -17.07
N PRO A 487 -4.86 26.47 -17.86
CA PRO A 487 -5.66 26.34 -19.06
C PRO A 487 -7.15 26.36 -18.70
N PHE A 488 -7.91 27.24 -19.35
CA PHE A 488 -9.30 27.52 -18.97
C PHE A 488 -10.19 26.27 -19.02
N HIS A 489 -9.99 25.37 -19.99
CA HIS A 489 -10.80 24.18 -20.15
C HIS A 489 -10.62 23.21 -18.97
N TYR A 490 -9.38 22.95 -18.52
CA TYR A 490 -9.13 22.14 -17.33
C TYR A 490 -9.72 22.76 -16.06
N TYR A 491 -9.62 24.08 -15.93
CA TYR A 491 -10.15 24.78 -14.78
C TYR A 491 -11.68 24.73 -14.73
N LEU A 492 -12.36 25.04 -15.83
CA LEU A 492 -13.82 25.03 -15.90
C LEU A 492 -14.39 23.61 -15.83
N ASP A 493 -13.71 22.63 -16.42
CA ASP A 493 -14.13 21.22 -16.35
C ASP A 493 -14.03 20.65 -14.93
N MET A 494 -13.06 21.10 -14.11
CA MET A 494 -12.92 20.70 -12.71
C MET A 494 -14.15 21.05 -11.86
N PHE A 495 -14.79 22.18 -12.13
CA PHE A 495 -15.97 22.67 -11.39
C PHE A 495 -17.28 22.45 -12.15
N ARG A 496 -17.23 21.72 -13.26
CA ARG A 496 -18.41 21.48 -14.09
C ARG A 496 -19.35 20.52 -13.38
N ASN A 497 -20.65 20.84 -13.39
CA ASN A 497 -21.64 19.96 -12.76
C ASN A 497 -21.61 18.58 -13.45
N PRO A 498 -21.34 17.48 -12.71
CA PRO A 498 -21.26 16.14 -13.27
C PRO A 498 -22.50 15.72 -14.08
N GLU A 499 -23.70 16.17 -13.71
CA GLU A 499 -24.94 15.86 -14.45
C GLU A 499 -24.93 16.40 -15.88
N THR A 500 -24.42 17.62 -16.04
CA THR A 500 -24.37 18.28 -17.35
C THR A 500 -23.41 17.55 -18.27
N VAL A 501 -22.25 17.15 -17.73
CA VAL A 501 -21.24 16.38 -18.45
C VAL A 501 -21.79 15.01 -18.85
N ARG A 502 -22.45 14.30 -17.95
CA ARG A 502 -23.09 13.01 -18.26
C ARG A 502 -24.15 13.13 -19.34
N ARG A 503 -25.00 14.16 -19.27
CA ARG A 503 -26.03 14.40 -20.30
C ARG A 503 -25.39 14.62 -21.67
N GLU A 504 -24.26 15.34 -21.73
CA GLU A 504 -23.50 15.51 -22.98
C GLU A 504 -22.94 14.19 -23.50
N VAL A 505 -22.30 13.40 -22.63
CA VAL A 505 -21.71 12.10 -22.99
C VAL A 505 -22.78 11.11 -23.43
N GLN A 506 -23.89 11.00 -22.68
CA GLN A 506 -24.99 10.11 -23.00
C GLN A 506 -25.67 10.48 -24.31
N ARG A 507 -25.90 11.79 -24.55
CA ARG A 507 -26.42 12.26 -25.84
C ARG A 507 -25.50 11.85 -26.99
N LYS A 508 -24.19 12.06 -26.85
CA LYS A 508 -23.20 11.65 -27.86
C LYS A 508 -23.15 10.15 -28.06
N ARG A 509 -23.26 9.35 -26.99
CA ARG A 509 -23.34 7.89 -27.07
C ARG A 509 -24.56 7.46 -27.88
N LEU A 510 -25.72 8.06 -27.63
CA LEU A 510 -26.94 7.79 -28.41
C LEU A 510 -26.78 8.22 -29.87
N GLU A 511 -26.20 9.40 -30.14
CA GLU A 511 -25.91 9.85 -31.51
C GLU A 511 -24.99 8.89 -32.27
N LYS A 512 -23.99 8.30 -31.61
CA LYS A 512 -23.10 7.28 -32.19
C LYS A 512 -23.83 5.95 -32.39
N LEU A 513 -24.62 5.49 -31.42
CA LEU A 513 -25.40 4.25 -31.51
C LEU A 513 -26.45 4.28 -32.62
N VAL A 514 -27.11 5.42 -32.86
CA VAL A 514 -28.09 5.58 -33.96
C VAL A 514 -27.44 5.40 -35.33
N LYS A 515 -26.14 5.66 -35.48
CA LYS A 515 -25.40 5.49 -36.74
C LYS A 515 -24.91 4.06 -36.97
N LEU A 516 -24.90 3.22 -35.93
CA LEU A 516 -24.47 1.82 -36.02
C LEU A 516 -25.61 0.93 -36.51
N LYS A 517 -25.25 -0.21 -37.12
CA LYS A 517 -26.26 -1.19 -37.49
C LYS A 517 -26.78 -1.92 -36.24
N PRO A 518 -28.04 -2.38 -36.23
CA PRO A 518 -28.58 -3.14 -35.12
C PRO A 518 -27.69 -4.34 -34.78
N GLY A 519 -27.18 -4.40 -33.54
CA GLY A 519 -26.32 -5.48 -33.04
C GLY A 519 -24.81 -5.20 -33.07
N GLU A 520 -24.36 -4.10 -33.67
CA GLU A 520 -22.95 -3.67 -33.60
C GLU A 520 -22.66 -2.94 -32.27
N LYS A 521 -21.53 -3.29 -31.64
CA LYS A 521 -21.06 -2.61 -30.41
C LYS A 521 -20.27 -1.36 -30.77
N LEU A 522 -20.42 -0.33 -29.94
CA LEU A 522 -19.67 0.91 -30.09
C LEU A 522 -18.25 0.71 -29.52
N GLU A 523 -17.26 0.66 -30.40
CA GLU A 523 -15.85 0.51 -30.02
C GLU A 523 -15.07 1.83 -30.20
N PRO A 524 -14.00 2.06 -29.42
CA PRO A 524 -13.09 3.18 -29.61
C PRO A 524 -12.53 3.20 -31.03
N GLU A 525 -12.25 4.39 -31.56
CA GLU A 525 -11.64 4.48 -32.88
C GLU A 525 -10.20 3.94 -32.82
N PRO A 526 -9.70 3.23 -33.85
CA PRO A 526 -8.34 2.68 -33.85
C PRO A 526 -7.25 3.73 -33.71
N TYR A 527 -7.54 4.96 -34.14
CA TYR A 527 -6.63 6.09 -34.07
C TYR A 527 -7.30 7.25 -33.30
N PRO A 528 -6.58 7.93 -32.39
CA PRO A 528 -7.13 9.08 -31.66
C PRO A 528 -7.63 10.20 -32.59
N ASP A 529 -6.95 10.40 -33.72
CA ASP A 529 -7.35 11.34 -34.76
C ASP A 529 -6.81 10.89 -36.13
N ILE A 530 -7.72 10.56 -37.06
CA ILE A 530 -7.39 10.13 -38.43
C ILE A 530 -6.82 11.30 -39.25
N ASP A 531 -7.30 12.52 -39.00
CA ASP A 531 -6.94 13.73 -39.75
C ASP A 531 -6.09 14.69 -38.91
N TYR A 532 -5.15 14.13 -38.12
CA TYR A 532 -4.36 14.88 -37.12
C TYR A 532 -3.77 16.18 -37.65
N MET A 533 -3.09 16.17 -38.81
CA MET A 533 -2.45 17.37 -39.36
C MET A 533 -3.45 18.47 -39.71
N LYS A 534 -4.63 18.09 -40.19
CA LYS A 534 -5.69 19.02 -40.57
C LYS A 534 -6.35 19.61 -39.30
N ASN A 535 -6.76 18.74 -38.38
CA ASN A 535 -7.38 19.15 -37.12
C ASN A 535 -6.43 19.99 -36.26
N TRP A 536 -5.14 19.67 -36.23
CA TRP A 536 -4.12 20.48 -35.55
C TRP A 536 -4.00 21.90 -36.10
N SER A 537 -4.20 22.07 -37.42
CA SER A 537 -4.14 23.39 -38.06
C SER A 537 -5.45 24.16 -37.99
N GLU A 538 -6.60 23.49 -37.98
CA GLU A 538 -7.93 24.11 -38.04
C GLU A 538 -8.55 24.33 -36.66
N LYS A 539 -8.33 23.43 -35.70
CA LYS A 539 -8.97 23.47 -34.38
C LYS A 539 -8.06 24.11 -33.32
N PRO A 540 -8.65 24.87 -32.38
CA PRO A 540 -7.95 25.24 -31.15
C PRO A 540 -7.48 24.00 -30.38
N PHE A 541 -6.37 24.13 -29.65
CA PHE A 541 -5.76 23.03 -28.89
C PHE A 541 -6.75 22.24 -28.01
N PHE A 542 -7.62 22.93 -27.28
CA PHE A 542 -8.57 22.28 -26.36
C PHE A 542 -9.64 21.46 -27.09
N GLU A 543 -10.07 21.88 -28.28
CA GLU A 543 -11.04 21.13 -29.09
C GLU A 543 -10.39 19.92 -29.73
N HIS A 544 -9.14 20.07 -30.18
CA HIS A 544 -8.36 18.96 -30.73
C HIS A 544 -8.07 17.90 -29.66
N GLU A 545 -7.68 18.33 -28.46
CA GLU A 545 -7.47 17.43 -27.33
C GLU A 545 -8.78 16.74 -26.89
N ARG A 546 -9.89 17.49 -26.85
CA ARG A 546 -11.21 16.92 -26.53
C ARG A 546 -11.62 15.85 -27.55
N LEU A 547 -11.37 16.07 -28.84
CA LEU A 547 -11.62 15.09 -29.90
C LEU A 547 -10.80 13.82 -29.68
N MET A 548 -9.50 13.95 -29.40
CA MET A 548 -8.63 12.80 -29.16
C MET A 548 -9.07 11.99 -27.94
N LYS A 549 -9.38 12.66 -26.83
CA LYS A 549 -9.91 12.01 -25.61
C LYS A 549 -11.26 11.34 -25.84
N GLU A 550 -12.12 11.96 -26.65
CA GLU A 550 -13.40 11.41 -27.04
C GLU A 550 -13.28 10.14 -27.88
N ASN A 551 -12.33 10.10 -28.82
CA ASN A 551 -12.14 8.96 -29.71
C ASN A 551 -11.49 7.76 -29.03
N VAL A 552 -10.57 8.02 -28.09
CA VAL A 552 -9.89 6.99 -27.28
C VAL A 552 -10.75 6.51 -26.11
N GLY A 553 -11.68 7.34 -25.62
CA GLY A 553 -12.47 7.02 -24.42
C GLY A 553 -11.70 7.30 -23.13
N GLU A 554 -10.98 8.42 -23.07
CA GLU A 554 -10.22 8.80 -21.88
C GLU A 554 -11.05 9.65 -20.90
N GLY A 555 -10.94 9.37 -19.61
CA GLY A 555 -11.63 10.10 -18.55
C GLY A 555 -13.15 9.95 -18.65
N VAL A 556 -13.87 11.07 -18.71
CA VAL A 556 -15.34 11.09 -18.79
C VAL A 556 -15.84 10.42 -20.09
N TRP A 557 -15.04 10.46 -21.17
CA TRP A 557 -15.39 9.86 -22.45
C TRP A 557 -15.33 8.33 -22.45
N ALA A 558 -14.73 7.70 -21.42
CA ALA A 558 -14.75 6.26 -21.25
C ALA A 558 -16.18 5.69 -21.22
N ALA A 559 -17.14 6.46 -20.69
CA ALA A 559 -18.55 6.11 -20.64
C ALA A 559 -19.23 6.05 -22.02
N LEU A 560 -18.59 6.53 -23.09
CA LEU A 560 -19.08 6.34 -24.46
C LEU A 560 -18.97 4.86 -24.88
N TYR A 561 -17.84 4.23 -24.61
CA TYR A 561 -17.50 2.91 -25.16
C TYR A 561 -17.74 1.77 -24.18
N ASN A 562 -17.57 2.03 -22.89
CA ASN A 562 -17.78 1.00 -21.89
C ASN A 562 -19.25 0.98 -21.41
N ASP A 563 -19.83 -0.21 -21.35
CA ASP A 563 -21.08 -0.47 -20.61
C ASP A 563 -20.90 -0.39 -19.09
N TYR A 564 -19.68 -0.07 -18.63
CA TYR A 564 -19.41 0.28 -17.25
C TYR A 564 -20.16 1.56 -16.89
N GLU A 565 -21.41 1.39 -16.48
CA GLU A 565 -22.08 2.25 -15.52
C GLU A 565 -21.21 2.24 -14.26
N ASN A 566 -20.23 3.14 -14.17
CA ASN A 566 -19.41 3.27 -12.98
C ASN A 566 -20.35 3.59 -11.79
N PRO A 567 -20.57 2.68 -10.82
CA PRO A 567 -21.64 2.84 -9.83
C PRO A 567 -21.44 4.05 -8.91
N MET A 568 -20.20 4.54 -8.76
CA MET A 568 -19.91 5.81 -8.08
C MET A 568 -20.68 6.98 -8.67
N GLU A 569 -20.90 6.95 -9.99
CA GLU A 569 -21.68 7.97 -10.67
C GLU A 569 -23.15 7.94 -10.26
N GLN A 570 -23.72 6.76 -10.00
CA GLN A 570 -25.10 6.60 -9.51
C GLN A 570 -25.24 7.01 -8.04
N HIS A 571 -24.21 6.78 -7.20
CA HIS A 571 -24.22 7.19 -5.80
C HIS A 571 -24.21 8.71 -5.62
N ASP A 572 -23.40 9.43 -6.41
CA ASP A 572 -23.42 10.91 -6.45
C ASP A 572 -24.77 11.44 -6.94
N MET A 573 -25.46 10.74 -7.86
CA MET A 573 -26.82 11.10 -8.32
C MET A 573 -27.88 10.91 -7.23
N ALA A 574 -27.76 9.85 -6.43
CA ALA A 574 -28.70 9.58 -5.34
C ALA A 574 -28.52 10.56 -4.16
N LYS A 575 -27.29 11.03 -3.91
CA LYS A 575 -27.01 12.14 -2.99
C LYS A 575 -27.56 13.47 -3.54
N TYR A 576 -27.31 13.79 -4.81
CA TYR A 576 -27.76 15.05 -5.42
C TYR A 576 -29.28 15.16 -5.58
N ARG A 577 -29.99 14.06 -5.92
CA ARG A 577 -31.47 14.03 -5.88
C ARG A 577 -32.02 14.31 -4.49
N ARG A 578 -31.42 13.70 -3.46
CA ARG A 578 -31.80 13.94 -2.06
C ARG A 578 -31.57 15.39 -1.66
N THR A 579 -30.47 16.03 -2.07
CA THR A 579 -30.21 17.44 -1.76
C THR A 579 -31.16 18.39 -2.51
N LYS A 580 -31.50 18.11 -3.78
CA LYS A 580 -32.48 18.89 -4.54
C LYS A 580 -33.91 18.77 -4.02
N GLU A 581 -34.29 17.61 -3.49
CA GLU A 581 -35.60 17.44 -2.85
C GLU A 581 -35.70 18.19 -1.51
N THR A 582 -34.57 18.49 -0.87
CA THR A 582 -34.50 19.29 0.36
C THR A 582 -34.29 20.79 0.14
N GLU A 583 -33.99 21.23 -1.09
CA GLU A 583 -33.91 22.65 -1.42
C GLU A 583 -35.33 23.21 -1.61
N PRO A 584 -35.72 24.31 -0.92
CA PRO A 584 -37.01 24.93 -1.14
C PRO A 584 -37.06 25.47 -2.58
N VAL A 585 -37.97 24.91 -3.39
CA VAL A 585 -38.22 25.34 -4.77
C VAL A 585 -38.63 26.81 -4.78
N ASP A 586 -37.73 27.68 -5.23
CA ASP A 586 -38.01 29.11 -5.41
C ASP A 586 -38.97 29.29 -6.60
N LYS A 587 -40.26 29.46 -6.32
CA LYS A 587 -41.36 29.56 -7.30
C LYS A 587 -41.40 30.92 -8.03
N GLY A 588 -40.24 31.51 -8.33
CA GLY A 588 -40.12 32.90 -8.79
C GLY A 588 -39.90 33.13 -10.29
N GLN A 589 -39.55 32.11 -11.10
CA GLN A 589 -39.07 32.36 -12.48
C GLN A 589 -39.87 31.69 -13.61
N ALA A 590 -41.04 31.11 -13.33
CA ALA A 590 -41.89 30.47 -14.35
C ALA A 590 -43.04 31.37 -14.87
N ALA A 591 -42.82 32.67 -14.99
CA ALA A 591 -43.77 33.59 -15.60
C ALA A 591 -43.03 34.62 -16.45
N ASN A 592 -42.56 34.21 -17.63
CA ASN A 592 -42.30 35.08 -18.80
C ASN A 592 -41.78 34.24 -19.99
N VAL A 593 -42.60 33.29 -20.47
CA VAL A 593 -42.61 32.89 -21.88
C VAL A 593 -44.03 32.42 -22.20
N ALA A 594 -44.85 33.31 -22.75
CA ALA A 594 -46.06 33.01 -23.50
C ALA A 594 -46.07 33.93 -24.72
#